data_AF-A0A2S0MFH1-F1
#
_entry.id   AF-A0A2S0MFH1-F1
#
_cell.length_a   1.000
_cell.length_b   1.000
_cell.length_c   1.000
_cell.angle_alpha   90.00
_cell.angle_beta   90.00
_cell.angle_gamma   90.00
#
_symmetry.space_group_name_H-M   'P 1'
#
loop_
_entity.id
_entity.type
_entity.pdbx_description
1 polymer ?
#
loop_
_entity_poly.entity_id
_entity_poly.type
_entity_poly.pdbx_seq_one_letter_code
_entity_poly.pdbx_strand_id
1 'polypeptide(L)'
;MSVTETVSTIQSRTRDDGFLSTSRNSHLKQTVQDLKGLTPTERGEALGKFTNDDLHEIANDVNASGIFGADGLSNDEKRDLFNTLADGAKGEDLARLATAFDSREDTQLLAESVASKGSNEAKQAYIQQMASRTADNDYGMSAYLGGASTERSDKDAKAILTVLNSFDTSTGSGRAALDQAIKGLPQGALDSVAKAGVDETTFTSASMGGSHISVTYKADQLNALLDKVAGSADAQAKAKVFGAAAQAVSGMRENAGVHLGMTSIGTDDKIAGVVDRMTKVMNSDPRGITDQLNKADAYGLRLSTYVAEVLRKDPEGGAKTLGDQLAQLQGAGTGQAPAQFFEAQAPGTNGTPYYKNAETLGYYAGALRAGVDALNKDATETGILVKAVLGAAIGAASLGRAGGSATGLTNLVVDEVVNQANGSRTETARVLEQLAVPVDGNGDRYQGPATATFDSKAAKVRAQ
;
A
#
# COMPACT_ATOMS: atom_id res chain seq x y z
N MET A 1 -36.76 -24.64 10.23
CA MET A 1 -36.27 -24.35 11.59
C MET A 1 -36.14 -22.84 11.68
N SER A 2 -36.63 -22.21 12.74
CA SER A 2 -36.44 -20.76 12.93
C SER A 2 -34.98 -20.45 13.32
N VAL A 3 -34.52 -19.22 13.09
CA VAL A 3 -33.17 -18.77 13.47
C VAL A 3 -32.84 -19.06 14.94
N THR A 4 -33.78 -18.80 15.85
CA THR A 4 -33.58 -19.04 17.30
C THR A 4 -33.47 -20.54 17.62
N GLU A 5 -34.28 -21.38 16.98
CA GLU A 5 -34.19 -22.84 17.14
C GLU A 5 -32.84 -23.36 16.61
N THR A 6 -32.37 -22.84 15.48
CA THR A 6 -31.05 -23.20 14.93
C THR A 6 -29.92 -22.81 15.87
N VAL A 7 -29.91 -21.58 16.39
CA VAL A 7 -28.90 -21.12 17.36
C VAL A 7 -28.91 -21.98 18.63
N SER A 8 -30.08 -22.23 19.21
CA SER A 8 -30.21 -23.06 20.41
C SER A 8 -29.73 -24.50 20.16
N THR A 9 -30.00 -25.05 18.98
CA THR A 9 -29.54 -26.39 18.60
C THR A 9 -28.02 -26.44 18.50
N ILE A 10 -27.41 -25.43 17.87
CA ILE A 10 -25.95 -25.33 17.74
C ILE A 10 -25.30 -25.20 19.12
N GLN A 11 -25.78 -24.28 19.97
CA GLN A 11 -25.27 -24.11 21.34
C GLN A 11 -25.36 -25.40 22.18
N SER A 12 -26.45 -26.16 22.03
CA SER A 12 -26.59 -27.44 22.70
C SER A 12 -25.57 -28.48 22.21
N ARG A 13 -25.24 -28.48 20.92
CA ARG A 13 -24.29 -29.43 20.33
C ARG A 13 -22.84 -29.10 20.67
N THR A 14 -22.47 -27.82 20.69
CA THR A 14 -21.13 -27.36 21.07
C THR A 14 -20.79 -27.70 22.53
N ARG A 15 -21.81 -27.79 23.40
CA ARG A 15 -21.64 -28.19 24.82
C ARG A 15 -21.74 -29.70 25.05
N ASP A 16 -22.00 -30.49 24.00
CA ASP A 16 -22.15 -31.93 24.07
C ASP A 16 -21.03 -32.63 23.29
N ASP A 17 -19.95 -32.92 24.00
CA ASP A 17 -18.80 -33.66 23.46
C ASP A 17 -19.10 -35.15 23.23
N GLY A 18 -20.18 -35.69 23.79
CA GLY A 18 -20.44 -37.13 23.81
C GLY A 18 -19.40 -37.95 24.61
N PHE A 19 -19.46 -39.27 24.51
CA PHE A 19 -18.53 -40.17 25.19
C PHE A 19 -17.15 -40.13 24.50
N LEU A 20 -16.08 -39.77 25.23
CA LEU A 20 -14.71 -39.63 24.71
C LEU A 20 -14.54 -38.60 23.57
N SER A 21 -15.37 -37.56 23.51
CA SER A 21 -15.34 -36.52 22.46
C SER A 21 -15.63 -37.01 21.03
N THR A 22 -16.10 -38.25 20.84
CA THR A 22 -16.24 -38.85 19.49
C THR A 22 -17.38 -38.27 18.66
N SER A 23 -18.32 -37.54 19.28
CA SER A 23 -19.46 -36.94 18.58
C SER A 23 -19.15 -35.55 18.01
N ARG A 24 -18.07 -34.90 18.48
CA ARG A 24 -17.71 -33.52 18.16
C ARG A 24 -17.66 -33.23 16.66
N ASN A 25 -16.95 -34.05 15.88
CA ASN A 25 -16.83 -33.86 14.43
C ASN A 25 -18.20 -33.92 13.72
N SER A 26 -19.05 -34.88 14.11
CA SER A 26 -20.39 -35.03 13.53
C SER A 26 -21.28 -33.84 13.89
N HIS A 27 -21.18 -33.34 15.12
CA HIS A 27 -21.91 -32.17 15.60
C HIS A 27 -21.51 -30.90 14.84
N LEU A 28 -20.23 -30.71 14.55
CA LEU A 28 -19.73 -29.61 13.72
C LEU A 28 -20.26 -29.68 12.28
N LYS A 29 -20.29 -30.88 11.68
CA LYS A 29 -20.85 -31.09 10.34
C LYS A 29 -22.33 -30.77 10.27
N GLN A 30 -23.10 -31.19 11.27
CA GLN A 30 -24.52 -30.85 11.37
C GLN A 30 -24.72 -29.35 11.61
N THR A 31 -23.86 -28.72 12.41
CA THR A 31 -23.86 -27.25 12.62
C THR A 31 -23.67 -26.50 11.30
N VAL A 32 -22.70 -26.91 10.48
CA VAL A 32 -22.50 -26.34 9.13
C VAL A 32 -23.73 -26.55 8.25
N GLN A 33 -24.33 -27.74 8.27
CA GLN A 33 -25.55 -28.03 7.50
C GLN A 33 -26.74 -27.19 7.93
N ASP A 34 -26.95 -27.01 9.22
CA ASP A 34 -28.05 -26.20 9.76
C ASP A 34 -27.88 -24.72 9.39
N LEU A 35 -26.65 -24.19 9.46
CA LEU A 35 -26.34 -22.84 9.00
C LEU A 35 -26.56 -22.68 7.49
N LYS A 36 -26.18 -23.68 6.68
CA LYS A 36 -26.45 -23.68 5.23
C LYS A 36 -27.94 -23.73 4.89
N GLY A 37 -28.76 -24.30 5.78
CA GLY A 37 -30.20 -24.33 5.64
C GLY A 37 -30.86 -22.95 5.78
N LEU A 38 -30.16 -21.97 6.33
CA LEU A 38 -30.62 -20.59 6.50
C LEU A 38 -30.28 -19.73 5.27
N THR A 39 -31.15 -18.77 4.96
CA THR A 39 -30.83 -17.71 3.98
C THR A 39 -29.67 -16.82 4.48
N PRO A 40 -28.96 -16.08 3.61
CA PRO A 40 -27.88 -15.19 4.06
C PRO A 40 -28.32 -14.20 5.17
N THR A 41 -29.52 -13.63 5.05
CA THR A 41 -30.07 -12.73 6.09
C THR A 41 -30.26 -13.46 7.42
N GLU A 42 -30.87 -14.64 7.40
CA GLU A 42 -31.09 -15.46 8.60
C GLU A 42 -29.78 -15.96 9.21
N ARG A 43 -28.75 -16.22 8.39
CA ARG A 43 -27.40 -16.53 8.88
C ARG A 43 -26.77 -15.36 9.61
N GLY A 44 -26.89 -14.15 9.07
CA GLY A 44 -26.47 -12.93 9.76
C GLY A 44 -27.21 -12.73 11.09
N GLU A 45 -28.50 -13.02 11.14
CA GLU A 45 -29.28 -12.98 12.39
C GLU A 45 -28.85 -14.06 13.40
N ALA A 46 -28.53 -15.27 12.93
CA ALA A 46 -27.99 -16.34 13.77
C ALA A 46 -26.62 -15.95 14.36
N LEU A 47 -25.73 -15.37 13.55
CA LEU A 47 -24.43 -14.87 13.97
C LEU A 47 -24.53 -13.80 15.07
N GLY A 48 -25.46 -12.85 14.89
CA GLY A 48 -25.72 -11.82 15.90
C GLY A 48 -26.28 -12.36 17.22
N LYS A 49 -26.79 -13.60 17.26
CA LYS A 49 -27.35 -14.24 18.46
C LYS A 49 -26.36 -15.13 19.21
N PHE A 50 -25.31 -15.64 18.55
CA PHE A 50 -24.21 -16.28 19.27
C PHE A 50 -23.54 -15.26 20.18
N THR A 51 -23.15 -15.67 21.39
CA THR A 51 -22.29 -14.87 22.27
C THR A 51 -20.82 -15.02 21.87
N ASN A 52 -19.91 -14.20 22.41
CA ASN A 52 -18.48 -14.39 22.14
C ASN A 52 -17.97 -15.73 22.69
N ASP A 53 -18.48 -16.15 23.84
CA ASP A 53 -18.14 -17.44 24.44
C ASP A 53 -18.60 -18.60 23.54
N ASP A 54 -19.82 -18.52 22.99
CA ASP A 54 -20.29 -19.52 22.01
C ASP A 54 -19.37 -19.59 20.79
N LEU A 55 -18.92 -18.44 20.26
CA LEU A 55 -18.01 -18.41 19.10
C LEU A 55 -16.63 -18.99 19.45
N HIS A 56 -16.11 -18.73 20.65
CA HIS A 56 -14.86 -19.32 21.12
C HIS A 56 -14.99 -20.83 21.34
N GLU A 57 -16.10 -21.32 21.90
CA GLU A 57 -16.36 -22.76 22.03
C GLU A 57 -16.42 -23.44 20.66
N ILE A 58 -17.14 -22.86 19.70
CA ILE A 58 -17.18 -23.35 18.31
C ILE A 58 -15.77 -23.36 17.69
N ALA A 59 -14.99 -22.30 17.89
CA ALA A 59 -13.62 -22.24 17.37
C ALA A 59 -12.70 -23.30 17.99
N ASN A 60 -12.84 -23.57 19.29
CA ASN A 60 -12.11 -24.62 19.99
C ASN A 60 -12.45 -26.01 19.44
N ASP A 61 -13.73 -26.27 19.17
CA ASP A 61 -14.18 -27.53 18.59
C ASP A 61 -13.68 -27.70 17.15
N VAL A 62 -13.75 -26.65 16.34
CA VAL A 62 -13.26 -26.63 14.96
C VAL A 62 -11.76 -26.90 14.89
N ASN A 63 -10.98 -26.41 15.87
CA ASN A 63 -9.53 -26.54 15.93
C ASN A 63 -9.03 -27.71 16.78
N ALA A 64 -9.93 -28.56 17.30
CA ALA A 64 -9.56 -29.65 18.16
C ALA A 64 -8.66 -30.67 17.43
N SER A 65 -7.54 -31.04 18.05
CA SER A 65 -6.71 -32.18 17.64
C SER A 65 -7.03 -33.37 18.52
N GLY A 66 -7.76 -34.36 17.99
CA GLY A 66 -8.24 -35.53 18.72
C GLY A 66 -7.57 -36.83 18.27
N ILE A 67 -7.95 -37.93 18.91
CA ILE A 67 -7.69 -39.28 18.41
C ILE A 67 -9.07 -39.97 18.37
N PHE A 68 -9.29 -40.88 17.42
CA PHE A 68 -10.55 -41.65 17.29
C PHE A 68 -11.77 -40.85 16.82
N GLY A 69 -11.61 -39.88 15.91
CA GLY A 69 -12.73 -39.13 15.33
C GLY A 69 -13.22 -37.96 16.17
N ALA A 70 -12.53 -37.65 17.27
CA ALA A 70 -12.68 -36.43 18.06
C ALA A 70 -11.96 -35.21 17.43
N ASP A 71 -11.46 -35.35 16.20
CA ASP A 71 -10.81 -34.29 15.46
C ASP A 71 -11.82 -33.20 15.06
N GLY A 72 -11.34 -31.96 15.04
CA GLY A 72 -12.04 -30.82 14.50
C GLY A 72 -12.24 -30.91 12.99
N LEU A 73 -12.55 -29.79 12.36
CA LEU A 73 -12.79 -29.75 10.92
C LEU A 73 -11.46 -29.76 10.15
N SER A 74 -11.43 -30.49 9.03
CA SER A 74 -10.36 -30.36 8.03
C SER A 74 -10.37 -28.98 7.38
N ASN A 75 -9.28 -28.59 6.72
CA ASN A 75 -9.17 -27.26 6.09
C ASN A 75 -10.27 -26.96 5.07
N ASP A 76 -10.69 -27.96 4.28
CA ASP A 76 -11.79 -27.78 3.33
C ASP A 76 -13.13 -27.58 4.04
N GLU A 77 -13.35 -28.29 5.15
CA GLU A 77 -14.56 -28.15 5.98
C GLU A 77 -14.56 -26.82 6.74
N LYS A 78 -13.40 -26.35 7.23
CA LYS A 78 -13.23 -25.01 7.82
C LYS A 78 -13.56 -23.93 6.79
N ARG A 79 -13.03 -24.05 5.57
CA ARG A 79 -13.33 -23.11 4.49
C ARG A 79 -14.82 -23.11 4.15
N ASP A 80 -15.46 -24.27 4.15
CA ASP A 80 -16.90 -24.41 3.92
C ASP A 80 -17.73 -23.74 5.03
N LEU A 81 -17.32 -23.90 6.30
CA LEU A 81 -17.89 -23.18 7.43
C LEU A 81 -17.73 -21.66 7.25
N PHE A 82 -16.50 -21.17 7.06
CA PHE A 82 -16.25 -19.74 6.91
C PHE A 82 -16.95 -19.13 5.70
N ASN A 83 -17.04 -19.84 4.58
CA ASN A 83 -17.83 -19.40 3.42
C ASN A 83 -19.31 -19.25 3.77
N THR A 84 -19.85 -20.19 4.53
CA THR A 84 -21.23 -20.16 4.99
C THR A 84 -21.49 -18.98 5.92
N LEU A 85 -20.56 -18.72 6.85
CA LEU A 85 -20.65 -17.60 7.79
C LEU A 85 -20.46 -16.24 7.10
N ALA A 86 -19.47 -16.10 6.22
CA ALA A 86 -19.19 -14.87 5.49
C ALA A 86 -20.34 -14.46 4.55
N ASP A 87 -21.08 -15.43 4.01
CA ASP A 87 -22.30 -15.22 3.23
C ASP A 87 -23.48 -14.88 4.15
N GLY A 88 -23.58 -13.60 4.55
CA GLY A 88 -24.64 -13.08 5.41
C GLY A 88 -24.15 -12.34 6.66
N ALA A 89 -22.88 -12.50 7.02
CA ALA A 89 -22.28 -11.81 8.16
C ALA A 89 -22.23 -10.29 7.96
N LYS A 90 -22.44 -9.55 9.06
CA LYS A 90 -22.20 -8.11 9.12
C LYS A 90 -20.79 -7.83 9.66
N GLY A 91 -20.36 -6.58 9.55
CA GLY A 91 -19.04 -6.15 10.01
C GLY A 91 -18.68 -6.51 11.44
N GLU A 92 -19.61 -6.28 12.37
CA GLU A 92 -19.43 -6.61 13.78
C GLU A 92 -19.29 -8.13 14.00
N ASP A 93 -20.08 -8.94 13.29
CA ASP A 93 -20.01 -10.40 13.38
C ASP A 93 -18.67 -10.93 12.85
N LEU A 94 -18.17 -10.37 11.76
CA LEU A 94 -16.87 -10.75 11.20
C LEU A 94 -15.70 -10.42 12.14
N ALA A 95 -15.77 -9.32 12.87
CA ALA A 95 -14.76 -8.96 13.88
C ALA A 95 -14.75 -9.96 15.05
N ARG A 96 -15.94 -10.36 15.49
CA ARG A 96 -16.13 -11.37 16.55
C ARG A 96 -15.62 -12.72 16.10
N LEU A 97 -15.90 -13.12 14.85
CA LEU A 97 -15.37 -14.33 14.24
C LEU A 97 -13.84 -14.29 14.16
N ALA A 98 -13.23 -13.20 13.70
CA ALA A 98 -11.78 -13.08 13.64
C ALA A 98 -11.11 -13.09 15.03
N THR A 99 -11.83 -12.70 16.08
CA THR A 99 -11.36 -12.79 17.48
C THR A 99 -11.48 -14.21 18.01
N ALA A 100 -12.55 -14.92 17.68
CA ALA A 100 -12.74 -16.31 18.07
C ALA A 100 -11.77 -17.26 17.34
N PHE A 101 -11.58 -17.03 16.04
CA PHE A 101 -10.74 -17.81 15.14
C PHE A 101 -9.40 -17.11 14.88
N ASP A 102 -8.61 -16.91 15.94
CA ASP A 102 -7.41 -16.06 15.91
C ASP A 102 -6.14 -16.77 15.41
N SER A 103 -6.20 -18.08 15.11
CA SER A 103 -5.05 -18.78 14.55
C SER A 103 -4.68 -18.19 13.18
N ARG A 104 -3.40 -18.25 12.79
CA ARG A 104 -2.93 -17.76 11.49
C ARG A 104 -3.68 -18.38 10.31
N GLU A 105 -3.94 -19.69 10.39
CA GLU A 105 -4.66 -20.43 9.35
C GLU A 105 -6.12 -19.99 9.27
N ASP A 106 -6.82 -19.94 10.40
CA ASP A 106 -8.23 -19.57 10.41
C ASP A 106 -8.44 -18.11 10.01
N THR A 107 -7.53 -17.23 10.43
CA THR A 107 -7.53 -15.81 10.03
C THR A 107 -7.47 -15.68 8.50
N GLN A 108 -6.60 -16.45 7.83
CA GLN A 108 -6.50 -16.43 6.37
C GLN A 108 -7.72 -17.06 5.70
N LEU A 109 -8.20 -18.23 6.16
CA LEU A 109 -9.38 -18.87 5.58
C LEU A 109 -10.63 -18.00 5.74
N LEU A 110 -10.81 -17.35 6.89
CA LEU A 110 -11.89 -16.39 7.11
C LEU A 110 -11.77 -15.19 6.16
N ALA A 111 -10.56 -14.63 5.98
CA ALA A 111 -10.33 -13.52 5.06
C ALA A 111 -10.66 -13.90 3.60
N GLU A 112 -10.29 -15.11 3.16
CA GLU A 112 -10.62 -15.65 1.84
C GLU A 112 -12.14 -15.86 1.66
N SER A 113 -12.82 -16.32 2.71
CA SER A 113 -14.29 -16.44 2.71
C SER A 113 -14.97 -15.08 2.66
N VAL A 114 -14.51 -14.09 3.43
CA VAL A 114 -14.99 -12.70 3.36
C VAL A 114 -14.72 -12.11 1.97
N ALA A 115 -13.53 -12.36 1.41
CA ALA A 115 -13.16 -11.93 0.07
C ALA A 115 -14.08 -12.50 -1.02
N SER A 116 -14.46 -13.77 -0.91
CA SER A 116 -15.25 -14.46 -1.95
C SER A 116 -16.76 -14.36 -1.77
N LYS A 117 -17.25 -14.24 -0.54
CA LYS A 117 -18.68 -14.30 -0.20
C LYS A 117 -19.24 -13.04 0.43
N GLY A 118 -18.40 -12.22 1.07
CA GLY A 118 -18.85 -11.01 1.76
C GLY A 118 -19.37 -9.95 0.80
N SER A 119 -20.37 -9.18 1.25
CA SER A 119 -20.77 -7.94 0.55
C SER A 119 -19.65 -6.90 0.63
N ASN A 120 -19.72 -5.84 -0.19
CA ASN A 120 -18.75 -4.74 -0.12
C ASN A 120 -18.71 -4.09 1.27
N GLU A 121 -19.86 -3.94 1.92
CA GLU A 121 -20.00 -3.39 3.26
C GLU A 121 -19.36 -4.31 4.30
N ALA A 122 -19.60 -5.63 4.19
CA ALA A 122 -19.00 -6.62 5.07
C ALA A 122 -17.46 -6.63 4.94
N LYS A 123 -16.94 -6.57 3.71
CA LYS A 123 -15.50 -6.46 3.43
C LYS A 123 -14.87 -5.21 4.04
N GLN A 124 -15.50 -4.05 3.85
CA GLN A 124 -15.05 -2.79 4.45
C GLN A 124 -15.00 -2.86 5.96
N ALA A 125 -16.06 -3.38 6.58
CA ALA A 125 -16.14 -3.44 8.02
C ALA A 125 -15.14 -4.46 8.61
N TYR A 126 -14.95 -5.61 7.96
CA TYR A 126 -13.88 -6.54 8.31
C TYR A 126 -12.51 -5.85 8.31
N ILE A 127 -12.18 -5.13 7.22
CA ILE A 127 -10.92 -4.38 7.10
C ILE A 127 -10.75 -3.38 8.25
N GLN A 128 -11.80 -2.61 8.57
CA GLN A 128 -11.75 -1.62 9.65
C GLN A 128 -11.51 -2.26 11.02
N GLN A 129 -12.15 -3.40 11.28
CA GLN A 129 -12.07 -4.09 12.57
C GLN A 129 -10.73 -4.81 12.76
N MET A 130 -10.11 -5.28 11.68
CA MET A 130 -8.79 -5.92 11.73
C MET A 130 -7.64 -4.91 11.80
N ALA A 131 -7.89 -3.62 11.51
CA ALA A 131 -6.86 -2.61 11.32
C ALA A 131 -5.91 -2.45 12.52
N SER A 132 -6.44 -2.46 13.75
CA SER A 132 -5.64 -2.29 14.97
C SER A 132 -4.75 -3.49 15.29
N ARG A 133 -5.13 -4.70 14.83
CA ARG A 133 -4.41 -5.95 15.09
C ARG A 133 -3.15 -6.10 14.24
N THR A 134 -3.06 -5.34 13.13
CA THR A 134 -1.87 -5.31 12.26
C THR A 134 -0.59 -4.79 12.92
N ALA A 135 -0.71 -4.25 14.15
CA ALA A 135 0.42 -3.78 14.95
C ALA A 135 1.08 -4.91 15.77
N ASP A 136 0.45 -6.07 15.88
CA ASP A 136 0.91 -7.16 16.74
C ASP A 136 2.15 -7.88 16.16
N ASN A 137 2.41 -7.72 14.86
CA ASN A 137 3.57 -8.30 14.17
C ASN A 137 3.64 -9.82 14.35
N ASP A 138 2.50 -10.48 14.23
CA ASP A 138 2.41 -11.93 14.37
C ASP A 138 3.06 -12.59 13.15
N TYR A 139 4.34 -12.97 13.30
CA TYR A 139 5.17 -13.60 12.28
C TYR A 139 5.11 -15.12 12.36
N GLY A 140 5.07 -15.78 11.20
CA GLY A 140 5.08 -17.23 11.12
C GLY A 140 6.49 -17.78 11.28
N MET A 141 6.69 -18.80 12.11
CA MET A 141 7.96 -19.53 12.23
C MET A 141 7.74 -21.01 11.94
N SER A 142 8.59 -21.59 11.10
CA SER A 142 8.61 -23.04 10.84
C SER A 142 10.03 -23.59 10.92
N ALA A 143 10.18 -24.79 11.48
CA ALA A 143 11.44 -25.52 11.53
C ALA A 143 11.37 -26.73 10.60
N TYR A 144 12.48 -27.05 9.95
CA TYR A 144 12.63 -28.23 9.10
C TYR A 144 14.00 -28.86 9.33
N LEU A 145 14.21 -30.08 8.83
CA LEU A 145 15.48 -30.77 9.00
C LEU A 145 16.61 -29.95 8.35
N GLY A 146 17.52 -29.41 9.17
CA GLY A 146 18.66 -28.59 8.71
C GLY A 146 18.39 -27.08 8.62
N GLY A 147 17.26 -26.56 9.10
CA GLY A 147 17.01 -25.12 9.10
C GLY A 147 15.67 -24.66 9.69
N ALA A 148 15.41 -23.37 9.55
CA ALA A 148 14.16 -22.72 9.92
C ALA A 148 13.80 -21.63 8.90
N SER A 149 12.52 -21.30 8.79
CA SER A 149 12.04 -20.15 8.04
C SER A 149 11.13 -19.27 8.89
N THR A 150 11.18 -17.97 8.62
CA THR A 150 10.35 -16.96 9.27
C THR A 150 9.64 -16.14 8.20
N GLU A 151 8.32 -16.24 8.17
CA GLU A 151 7.44 -15.38 7.37
C GLU A 151 7.22 -14.07 8.14
N ARG A 152 7.76 -12.97 7.62
CA ARG A 152 7.68 -11.63 8.23
C ARG A 152 6.46 -10.83 7.75
N SER A 153 5.43 -11.54 7.30
CA SER A 153 4.10 -10.99 7.10
C SER A 153 3.35 -11.05 8.42
N ASP A 154 2.68 -9.97 8.82
CA ASP A 154 1.67 -10.04 9.88
C ASP A 154 0.40 -10.75 9.36
N LYS A 155 -0.22 -11.63 10.15
CA LYS A 155 -1.38 -12.43 9.70
C LYS A 155 -2.60 -11.57 9.41
N ASP A 156 -2.84 -10.55 10.22
CA ASP A 156 -4.02 -9.70 10.12
C ASP A 156 -3.84 -8.70 8.97
N ALA A 157 -2.62 -8.20 8.77
CA ALA A 157 -2.25 -7.40 7.61
C ALA A 157 -2.41 -8.18 6.29
N LYS A 158 -2.00 -9.46 6.26
CA LYS A 158 -2.18 -10.34 5.10
C LYS A 158 -3.66 -10.61 4.82
N ALA A 159 -4.45 -10.82 5.86
CA ALA A 159 -5.90 -10.98 5.74
C ALA A 159 -6.59 -9.73 5.17
N ILE A 160 -6.23 -8.54 5.66
CA ILE A 160 -6.71 -7.26 5.11
C ILE A 160 -6.33 -7.14 3.64
N LEU A 161 -5.10 -7.49 3.25
CA LEU A 161 -4.65 -7.45 1.86
C LEU A 161 -5.48 -8.37 0.96
N THR A 162 -5.76 -9.59 1.41
CA THR A 162 -6.63 -10.55 0.72
C THR A 162 -8.01 -9.94 0.44
N VAL A 163 -8.61 -9.29 1.43
CA VAL A 163 -9.93 -8.66 1.28
C VAL A 163 -9.87 -7.40 0.40
N LEU A 164 -8.84 -6.56 0.52
CA LEU A 164 -8.63 -5.40 -0.36
C LEU A 164 -8.50 -5.82 -1.84
N ASN A 165 -7.77 -6.90 -2.11
CA ASN A 165 -7.62 -7.44 -3.47
C ASN A 165 -8.90 -8.09 -4.00
N SER A 166 -9.88 -8.37 -3.14
CA SER A 166 -11.14 -9.01 -3.53
C SER A 166 -12.23 -8.07 -4.05
N PHE A 167 -12.06 -6.74 -3.89
CA PHE A 167 -13.05 -5.80 -4.41
C PHE A 167 -13.11 -5.86 -5.94
N ASP A 168 -14.33 -5.98 -6.48
CA ASP A 168 -14.55 -5.98 -7.93
C ASP A 168 -14.51 -4.55 -8.48
N THR A 169 -13.31 -4.13 -8.88
CA THR A 169 -13.06 -2.81 -9.46
C THR A 169 -13.54 -2.66 -10.90
N SER A 170 -14.12 -3.70 -11.52
CA SER A 170 -14.78 -3.58 -12.82
C SER A 170 -16.10 -2.80 -12.73
N THR A 171 -16.69 -2.74 -11.53
CA THR A 171 -17.91 -1.98 -11.24
C THR A 171 -17.60 -0.65 -10.54
N GLY A 172 -18.47 0.36 -10.74
CA GLY A 172 -18.35 1.64 -10.04
C GLY A 172 -18.54 1.52 -8.52
N SER A 173 -19.46 0.65 -8.08
CA SER A 173 -19.73 0.40 -6.66
C SER A 173 -18.57 -0.33 -5.97
N GLY A 174 -18.00 -1.36 -6.60
CA GLY A 174 -16.83 -2.07 -6.05
C GLY A 174 -15.58 -1.18 -5.98
N ARG A 175 -15.37 -0.31 -6.97
CA ARG A 175 -14.28 0.69 -6.94
C ARG A 175 -14.46 1.69 -5.80
N ALA A 176 -15.65 2.29 -5.67
CA ALA A 176 -15.96 3.20 -4.57
C ALA A 176 -15.82 2.52 -3.20
N ALA A 177 -16.19 1.24 -3.10
CA ALA A 177 -16.06 0.49 -1.87
C ALA A 177 -14.59 0.22 -1.48
N LEU A 178 -13.73 -0.12 -2.45
CA LEU A 178 -12.29 -0.23 -2.25
C LEU A 178 -11.69 1.10 -1.77
N ASP A 179 -12.04 2.21 -2.42
CA ASP A 179 -11.54 3.54 -2.06
C ASP A 179 -11.93 3.91 -0.62
N GLN A 180 -13.17 3.62 -0.22
CA GLN A 180 -13.63 3.83 1.15
C GLN A 180 -12.90 2.92 2.16
N ALA A 181 -12.65 1.65 1.83
CA ALA A 181 -11.89 0.74 2.69
C ALA A 181 -10.47 1.27 2.95
N ILE A 182 -9.77 1.68 1.89
CA ILE A 182 -8.42 2.26 1.98
C ILE A 182 -8.42 3.56 2.79
N LYS A 183 -9.39 4.45 2.56
CA LYS A 183 -9.50 5.70 3.31
C LYS A 183 -9.76 5.48 4.79
N GLY A 184 -10.57 4.48 5.14
CA GLY A 184 -10.89 4.12 6.52
C GLY A 184 -9.72 3.53 7.31
N LEU A 185 -8.73 2.93 6.65
CA LEU A 185 -7.56 2.36 7.33
C LEU A 185 -6.59 3.44 7.85
N PRO A 186 -6.10 3.38 9.09
CA PRO A 186 -4.96 4.18 9.51
C PRO A 186 -3.74 3.93 8.62
N GLN A 187 -2.87 4.93 8.45
CA GLN A 187 -1.70 4.78 7.58
C GLN A 187 -0.78 3.66 8.06
N GLY A 188 -0.53 3.54 9.37
CA GLY A 188 0.30 2.46 9.92
C GLY A 188 -0.22 1.06 9.61
N ALA A 189 -1.56 0.87 9.60
CA ALA A 189 -2.16 -0.40 9.20
C ALA A 189 -1.93 -0.69 7.70
N LEU A 190 -2.05 0.33 6.84
CA LEU A 190 -1.72 0.19 5.42
C LEU A 190 -0.24 -0.11 5.18
N ASP A 191 0.66 0.46 6.00
CA ASP A 191 2.08 0.19 5.92
C ASP A 191 2.37 -1.28 6.29
N SER A 192 1.72 -1.81 7.34
CA SER A 192 1.75 -3.25 7.68
C SER A 192 1.18 -4.12 6.55
N VAL A 193 0.07 -3.70 5.93
CA VAL A 193 -0.55 -4.40 4.78
C VAL A 193 0.40 -4.45 3.57
N ALA A 194 1.08 -3.35 3.26
CA ALA A 194 2.05 -3.33 2.16
C ALA A 194 3.29 -4.19 2.48
N LYS A 195 3.76 -4.18 3.73
CA LYS A 195 4.84 -5.07 4.19
C LYS A 195 4.44 -6.55 4.10
N ALA A 196 3.21 -6.90 4.51
CA ALA A 196 2.65 -8.23 4.31
C ALA A 196 2.55 -8.60 2.82
N GLY A 197 2.22 -7.63 1.96
CA GLY A 197 2.08 -7.83 0.53
C GLY A 197 3.35 -8.06 -0.27
N VAL A 198 4.53 -7.81 0.32
CA VAL A 198 5.82 -8.24 -0.25
C VAL A 198 6.27 -9.61 0.24
N ASP A 199 5.54 -10.20 1.19
CA ASP A 199 5.70 -11.58 1.71
C ASP A 199 7.17 -11.95 1.94
N GLU A 200 7.84 -11.17 2.79
CA GLU A 200 9.24 -11.42 3.15
C GLU A 200 9.35 -12.74 3.91
N THR A 201 10.13 -13.67 3.38
CA THR A 201 10.50 -14.90 4.09
C THR A 201 12.01 -14.93 4.28
N THR A 202 12.43 -15.06 5.53
CA THR A 202 13.83 -15.30 5.90
C THR A 202 14.04 -16.80 6.11
N PHE A 203 15.07 -17.37 5.47
CA PHE A 203 15.50 -18.74 5.69
C PHE A 203 16.82 -18.74 6.43
N THR A 204 16.92 -19.60 7.45
CA THR A 204 18.16 -19.88 8.17
C THR A 204 18.48 -21.36 7.97
N SER A 205 19.57 -21.66 7.28
CA SER A 205 20.07 -23.02 7.16
C SER A 205 21.28 -23.23 8.08
N ALA A 206 21.36 -24.40 8.69
CA ALA A 206 22.51 -24.83 9.49
C ALA A 206 23.26 -25.93 8.72
N SER A 207 24.50 -25.65 8.34
CA SER A 207 25.38 -26.62 7.69
C SER A 207 26.66 -26.83 8.48
N MET A 208 27.41 -27.89 8.18
CA MET A 208 28.70 -28.17 8.82
C MET A 208 29.75 -27.06 8.64
N GLY A 209 29.57 -26.15 7.67
CA GLY A 209 30.43 -24.99 7.41
C GLY A 209 29.95 -23.67 8.02
N GLY A 210 28.86 -23.67 8.78
CA GLY A 210 28.26 -22.46 9.37
C GLY A 210 26.77 -22.29 9.05
N SER A 211 26.16 -21.28 9.67
CA SER A 211 24.77 -20.90 9.40
C SER A 211 24.71 -19.92 8.22
N HIS A 212 23.78 -20.12 7.31
CA HIS A 212 23.55 -19.23 6.17
C HIS A 212 22.13 -18.65 6.25
N ILE A 213 22.01 -17.34 6.05
CA ILE A 213 20.73 -16.64 6.04
C ILE A 213 20.43 -16.20 4.60
N SER A 214 19.21 -16.43 4.14
CA SER A 214 18.74 -15.86 2.87
C SER A 214 17.37 -15.24 3.04
N VAL A 215 17.07 -14.24 2.21
CA VAL A 215 15.78 -13.54 2.22
C VAL A 215 15.17 -13.60 0.82
N THR A 216 13.88 -13.91 0.78
CA THR A 216 13.09 -13.94 -0.45
C THR A 216 11.82 -13.10 -0.30
N TYR A 217 11.32 -12.56 -1.40
CA TYR A 217 10.11 -11.73 -1.44
C TYR A 217 9.13 -12.22 -2.52
N LYS A 218 7.83 -12.11 -2.25
CA LYS A 218 6.76 -12.30 -3.23
C LYS A 218 5.82 -11.08 -3.21
N ALA A 219 6.02 -10.16 -4.14
CA ALA A 219 5.30 -8.89 -4.21
C ALA A 219 3.98 -8.93 -5.00
N ASP A 220 3.49 -10.11 -5.39
CA ASP A 220 2.35 -10.24 -6.32
C ASP A 220 1.05 -9.65 -5.72
N GLN A 221 0.84 -9.82 -4.42
CA GLN A 221 -0.35 -9.30 -3.73
C GLN A 221 -0.32 -7.77 -3.59
N LEU A 222 0.84 -7.19 -3.27
CA LEU A 222 0.99 -5.73 -3.27
C LEU A 222 0.84 -5.15 -4.69
N ASN A 223 1.41 -5.80 -5.69
CA ASN A 223 1.28 -5.39 -7.09
C ASN A 223 -0.18 -5.40 -7.56
N ALA A 224 -0.95 -6.43 -7.19
CA ALA A 224 -2.38 -6.49 -7.49
C ALA A 224 -3.17 -5.33 -6.88
N LEU A 225 -2.84 -4.94 -5.64
CA LEU A 225 -3.46 -3.79 -4.98
C LEU A 225 -3.10 -2.48 -5.70
N LEU A 226 -1.83 -2.28 -6.03
CA LEU A 226 -1.37 -1.11 -6.78
C LEU A 226 -2.06 -0.99 -8.14
N ASP A 227 -2.18 -2.10 -8.88
CA ASP A 227 -2.86 -2.14 -10.17
C ASP A 227 -4.35 -1.78 -10.06
N LYS A 228 -5.03 -2.19 -8.98
CA LYS A 228 -6.43 -1.83 -8.70
C LYS A 228 -6.59 -0.34 -8.42
N VAL A 229 -5.78 0.21 -7.51
CA VAL A 229 -5.89 1.63 -7.11
C VAL A 229 -5.43 2.58 -8.21
N ALA A 230 -4.58 2.15 -9.14
CA ALA A 230 -4.21 2.97 -10.30
C ALA A 230 -5.43 3.40 -11.12
N GLY A 231 -6.48 2.58 -11.19
CA GLY A 231 -7.73 2.95 -11.88
C GLY A 231 -8.71 3.76 -11.02
N SER A 232 -8.42 3.98 -9.73
CA SER A 232 -9.29 4.77 -8.85
C SER A 232 -9.42 6.21 -9.34
N ALA A 233 -10.50 6.89 -8.98
CA ALA A 233 -10.62 8.35 -9.16
C ALA A 233 -10.25 9.11 -7.88
N ASP A 234 -10.03 8.40 -6.77
CA ASP A 234 -9.77 8.99 -5.45
C ASP A 234 -8.27 9.16 -5.20
N ALA A 235 -7.81 10.41 -5.27
CA ALA A 235 -6.41 10.78 -5.04
C ALA A 235 -5.89 10.38 -3.65
N GLN A 236 -6.75 10.41 -2.63
CA GLN A 236 -6.37 10.07 -1.26
C GLN A 236 -6.13 8.57 -1.13
N ALA A 237 -7.03 7.74 -1.69
CA ALA A 237 -6.85 6.28 -1.71
C ALA A 237 -5.56 5.90 -2.44
N LYS A 238 -5.30 6.50 -3.63
CA LYS A 238 -4.05 6.30 -4.38
C LYS A 238 -2.82 6.67 -3.55
N ALA A 239 -2.80 7.86 -2.94
CA ALA A 239 -1.66 8.35 -2.17
C ALA A 239 -1.35 7.49 -0.95
N LYS A 240 -2.37 6.98 -0.24
CA LYS A 240 -2.15 6.12 0.93
C LYS A 240 -1.53 4.78 0.57
N VAL A 241 -2.01 4.14 -0.50
CA VAL A 241 -1.43 2.87 -0.99
C VAL A 241 -0.05 3.10 -1.59
N PHE A 242 0.13 4.18 -2.36
CA PHE A 242 1.44 4.57 -2.87
C PHE A 242 2.45 4.78 -1.73
N GLY A 243 2.05 5.51 -0.69
CA GLY A 243 2.90 5.77 0.46
C GLY A 243 3.28 4.50 1.24
N ALA A 244 2.33 3.58 1.42
CA ALA A 244 2.59 2.29 2.05
C ALA A 244 3.52 1.40 1.19
N ALA A 245 3.34 1.39 -0.13
CA ALA A 245 4.21 0.67 -1.05
C ALA A 245 5.65 1.24 -1.05
N ALA A 246 5.80 2.57 -0.99
CA ALA A 246 7.11 3.21 -0.86
C ALA A 246 7.84 2.76 0.41
N GLN A 247 7.12 2.65 1.53
CA GLN A 247 7.67 2.16 2.78
C GLN A 247 8.08 0.69 2.73
N ALA A 248 7.26 -0.16 2.09
CA ALA A 248 7.63 -1.56 1.86
C ALA A 248 8.89 -1.68 0.99
N VAL A 249 9.00 -0.88 -0.08
CA VAL A 249 10.19 -0.82 -0.93
C VAL A 249 11.42 -0.35 -0.15
N SER A 250 11.29 0.65 0.72
CA SER A 250 12.38 1.07 1.62
C SER A 250 12.88 -0.08 2.48
N GLY A 251 11.98 -0.84 3.11
CA GLY A 251 12.35 -2.00 3.91
C GLY A 251 13.04 -3.11 3.10
N MET A 252 12.56 -3.39 1.89
CA MET A 252 13.22 -4.33 0.97
C MET A 252 14.65 -3.88 0.62
N ARG A 253 14.84 -2.57 0.37
CA ARG A 253 16.12 -1.97 0.01
C ARG A 253 17.12 -2.01 1.15
N GLU A 254 16.69 -1.74 2.38
CA GLU A 254 17.52 -1.87 3.59
C GLU A 254 18.05 -3.30 3.72
N ASN A 255 17.19 -4.30 3.53
CA ASN A 255 17.56 -5.71 3.59
C ASN A 255 18.47 -6.17 2.43
N ALA A 256 18.44 -5.50 1.28
CA ALA A 256 19.38 -5.75 0.18
C ALA A 256 20.82 -5.29 0.52
N GLY A 257 20.97 -4.39 1.50
CA GLY A 257 22.27 -3.82 1.90
C GLY A 257 23.00 -4.53 3.04
N VAL A 258 22.35 -5.46 3.77
CA VAL A 258 22.91 -6.02 5.03
C VAL A 258 24.03 -7.05 4.78
N HIS A 259 25.27 -6.60 5.00
CA HIS A 259 26.54 -7.32 4.87
C HIS A 259 26.90 -8.23 6.07
N LEU A 260 26.03 -9.20 6.42
CA LEU A 260 26.32 -10.18 7.49
C LEU A 260 26.14 -11.63 7.02
N GLY A 261 26.64 -11.97 5.82
CA GLY A 261 26.49 -13.31 5.26
C GLY A 261 25.06 -13.65 4.81
N MET A 262 24.22 -12.62 4.66
CA MET A 262 22.88 -12.73 4.08
C MET A 262 22.96 -12.61 2.56
N THR A 263 22.42 -13.57 1.84
CA THR A 263 22.22 -13.45 0.38
C THR A 263 20.77 -13.10 0.10
N SER A 264 20.52 -11.92 -0.46
CA SER A 264 19.21 -11.52 -0.95
C SER A 264 19.01 -12.04 -2.38
N ILE A 265 17.99 -12.85 -2.63
CA ILE A 265 17.77 -13.47 -3.95
C ILE A 265 16.69 -12.69 -4.71
N GLY A 266 17.08 -12.07 -5.84
CA GLY A 266 16.14 -11.39 -6.76
C GLY A 266 15.44 -10.16 -6.15
N THR A 267 15.96 -9.60 -5.06
CA THR A 267 15.33 -8.45 -4.37
C THR A 267 15.22 -7.22 -5.26
N ASP A 268 16.22 -6.94 -6.09
CA ASP A 268 16.18 -5.82 -7.05
C ASP A 268 15.04 -5.98 -8.07
N ASP A 269 14.83 -7.18 -8.62
CA ASP A 269 13.74 -7.45 -9.56
C ASP A 269 12.37 -7.28 -8.89
N LYS A 270 12.25 -7.70 -7.62
CA LYS A 270 11.01 -7.55 -6.84
C LYS A 270 10.73 -6.08 -6.51
N ILE A 271 11.75 -5.31 -6.11
CA ILE A 271 11.65 -3.87 -5.92
C ILE A 271 11.23 -3.19 -7.23
N ALA A 272 11.90 -3.52 -8.34
CA ALA A 272 11.60 -2.98 -9.65
C ALA A 272 10.14 -3.24 -10.07
N GLY A 273 9.64 -4.46 -9.81
CA GLY A 273 8.24 -4.82 -10.06
C GLY A 273 7.25 -3.92 -9.31
N VAL A 274 7.47 -3.66 -8.02
CA VAL A 274 6.63 -2.78 -7.19
C VAL A 274 6.72 -1.33 -7.68
N VAL A 275 7.93 -0.84 -7.97
CA VAL A 275 8.20 0.53 -8.45
C VAL A 275 7.52 0.80 -9.79
N ASP A 276 7.44 -0.18 -10.68
CA ASP A 276 6.69 -0.05 -11.94
C ASP A 276 5.18 0.17 -11.69
N ARG A 277 4.60 -0.54 -10.74
CA ARG A 277 3.17 -0.36 -10.39
C ARG A 277 2.95 0.93 -9.64
N MET A 278 3.86 1.33 -8.74
CA MET A 278 3.84 2.65 -8.11
C MET A 278 3.88 3.77 -9.16
N THR A 279 4.72 3.62 -10.20
CA THR A 279 4.79 4.57 -11.33
C THR A 279 3.48 4.65 -12.08
N LYS A 280 2.82 3.51 -12.33
CA LYS A 280 1.49 3.48 -12.94
C LYS A 280 0.44 4.19 -12.08
N VAL A 281 0.47 4.01 -10.75
CA VAL A 281 -0.40 4.74 -9.82
C VAL A 281 -0.10 6.23 -9.88
N MET A 282 1.16 6.65 -9.74
CA MET A 282 1.58 8.06 -9.78
C MET A 282 1.14 8.73 -11.08
N ASN A 283 1.40 8.11 -12.23
CA ASN A 283 1.05 8.63 -13.55
C ASN A 283 -0.48 8.73 -13.78
N SER A 284 -1.30 8.04 -13.00
CA SER A 284 -2.76 8.13 -13.11
C SER A 284 -3.33 9.44 -12.54
N ASP A 285 -2.64 10.08 -11.59
CA ASP A 285 -3.01 11.38 -11.03
C ASP A 285 -1.82 12.03 -10.29
N PRO A 286 -0.79 12.53 -11.01
CA PRO A 286 0.41 13.07 -10.37
C PRO A 286 0.12 14.24 -9.44
N ARG A 287 -0.84 15.10 -9.81
CA ARG A 287 -1.21 16.30 -9.03
C ARG A 287 -1.94 15.92 -7.75
N GLY A 288 -2.99 15.10 -7.86
CA GLY A 288 -3.79 14.69 -6.71
C GLY A 288 -2.97 13.85 -5.73
N ILE A 289 -2.18 12.89 -6.22
CA ILE A 289 -1.36 12.04 -5.36
C ILE A 289 -0.32 12.87 -4.60
N THR A 290 0.41 13.76 -5.29
CA THR A 290 1.42 14.61 -4.67
C THR A 290 0.80 15.55 -3.61
N ASP A 291 -0.36 16.13 -3.90
CA ASP A 291 -1.08 17.00 -2.96
C ASP A 291 -1.49 16.23 -1.68
N GLN A 292 -1.95 14.99 -1.83
CA GLN A 292 -2.31 14.15 -0.69
C GLN A 292 -1.09 13.69 0.10
N LEU A 293 0.02 13.35 -0.57
CA LEU A 293 1.28 13.00 0.08
C LEU A 293 1.86 14.19 0.86
N ASN A 294 1.86 15.41 0.31
CA ASN A 294 2.30 16.62 1.01
C ASN A 294 1.56 16.85 2.35
N LYS A 295 0.29 16.42 2.44
CA LYS A 295 -0.51 16.52 3.66
C LYS A 295 -0.21 15.39 4.66
N ALA A 296 0.09 14.19 4.18
CA ALA A 296 0.21 12.98 4.98
C ALA A 296 1.66 12.67 5.42
N ASP A 297 2.65 13.04 4.61
CA ASP A 297 4.08 12.79 4.79
C ASP A 297 4.83 14.10 4.59
N ALA A 298 4.83 14.97 5.60
CA ALA A 298 5.31 16.34 5.44
C ALA A 298 6.82 16.46 5.15
N TYR A 299 7.60 15.39 5.33
CA TYR A 299 9.03 15.33 5.04
C TYR A 299 9.35 14.64 3.72
N GLY A 300 8.35 14.09 3.02
CA GLY A 300 8.55 13.56 1.68
C GLY A 300 9.37 12.28 1.59
N LEU A 301 9.50 11.53 2.69
CA LEU A 301 10.27 10.29 2.74
C LEU A 301 9.78 9.30 1.68
N ARG A 302 8.46 9.09 1.60
CA ARG A 302 7.85 8.10 0.70
C ARG A 302 8.04 8.45 -0.77
N LEU A 303 7.88 9.73 -1.10
CA LEU A 303 8.08 10.20 -2.47
C LEU A 303 9.57 10.18 -2.85
N SER A 304 10.47 10.50 -1.92
CA SER A 304 11.92 10.42 -2.13
C SER A 304 12.38 8.98 -2.37
N THR A 305 11.86 8.00 -1.62
CA THR A 305 12.14 6.57 -1.85
C THR A 305 11.70 6.16 -3.25
N TYR A 306 10.49 6.56 -3.68
CA TYR A 306 10.02 6.28 -5.04
C TYR A 306 10.95 6.87 -6.11
N VAL A 307 11.33 8.15 -5.98
CA VAL A 307 12.25 8.82 -6.91
C VAL A 307 13.57 8.06 -7.02
N ALA A 308 14.18 7.72 -5.87
CA ALA A 308 15.46 7.02 -5.83
C ALA A 308 15.35 5.67 -6.55
N GLU A 309 14.28 4.91 -6.33
CA GLU A 309 14.13 3.59 -6.92
C GLU A 309 13.78 3.61 -8.41
N VAL A 310 13.01 4.60 -8.87
CA VAL A 310 12.76 4.84 -10.31
C VAL A 310 14.08 5.09 -11.04
N LEU A 311 14.93 5.96 -10.50
CA LEU A 311 16.23 6.29 -11.09
C LEU A 311 17.24 5.15 -10.96
N ARG A 312 17.20 4.37 -9.86
CA ARG A 312 18.08 3.21 -9.65
C ARG A 312 17.77 2.09 -10.64
N LYS A 313 16.49 1.85 -10.92
CA LYS A 313 16.01 0.81 -11.85
C LYS A 313 16.39 1.13 -13.30
N ASP A 314 16.09 2.33 -13.75
CA ASP A 314 16.30 2.77 -15.14
C ASP A 314 16.61 4.28 -15.12
N PRO A 315 17.90 4.67 -15.11
CA PRO A 315 18.30 6.07 -15.05
C PRO A 315 17.67 6.94 -16.14
N GLU A 316 17.63 6.46 -17.39
CA GLU A 316 17.14 7.24 -18.54
C GLU A 316 15.61 7.26 -18.61
N GLY A 317 14.97 6.08 -18.59
CA GLY A 317 13.51 5.98 -18.63
C GLY A 317 12.85 6.50 -17.35
N GLY A 318 13.52 6.34 -16.22
CA GLY A 318 13.13 6.90 -14.93
C GLY A 318 13.21 8.42 -14.92
N ALA A 319 14.31 9.01 -15.42
CA ALA A 319 14.41 10.45 -15.56
C ALA A 319 13.31 11.02 -16.46
N LYS A 320 13.00 10.35 -17.58
CA LYS A 320 11.87 10.72 -18.44
C LYS A 320 10.55 10.70 -17.67
N THR A 321 10.28 9.63 -16.95
CA THR A 321 9.05 9.46 -16.16
C THR A 321 8.89 10.59 -15.13
N LEU A 322 9.94 10.86 -14.36
CA LEU A 322 9.94 11.91 -13.33
C LEU A 322 9.81 13.31 -13.94
N GLY A 323 10.40 13.54 -15.12
CA GLY A 323 10.25 14.79 -15.88
C GLY A 323 8.83 14.99 -16.41
N ASP A 324 8.19 13.95 -16.94
CA ASP A 324 6.79 13.99 -17.39
C ASP A 324 5.86 14.33 -16.20
N GLN A 325 6.10 13.74 -15.03
CA GLN A 325 5.37 14.06 -13.78
C GLN A 325 5.62 15.51 -13.32
N LEU A 326 6.88 15.98 -13.36
CA LEU A 326 7.24 17.37 -13.04
C LEU A 326 6.50 18.36 -13.94
N ALA A 327 6.46 18.11 -15.26
CA ALA A 327 5.77 18.97 -16.21
C ALA A 327 4.26 19.08 -15.90
N GLN A 328 3.61 17.98 -15.51
CA GLN A 328 2.21 18.02 -15.10
C GLN A 328 2.02 18.88 -13.83
N LEU A 329 2.92 18.77 -12.86
CA LEU A 329 2.91 19.59 -11.64
C LEU A 329 3.24 21.07 -11.91
N GLN A 330 3.91 21.37 -13.02
CA GLN A 330 4.10 22.74 -13.52
C GLN A 330 2.90 23.26 -14.35
N GLY A 331 1.86 22.45 -14.52
CA GLY A 331 0.60 22.85 -15.19
C GLY A 331 0.40 22.30 -16.60
N ALA A 332 1.27 21.43 -17.12
CA ALA A 332 1.11 20.86 -18.46
C ALA A 332 -0.23 20.10 -18.62
N GLY A 333 -1.01 20.40 -19.65
CA GLY A 333 -2.33 19.78 -19.88
C GLY A 333 -3.49 20.37 -19.08
N THR A 334 -3.28 21.47 -18.34
CA THR A 334 -4.38 22.21 -17.66
C THR A 334 -5.05 23.26 -18.55
N GLY A 335 -4.40 23.64 -19.66
CA GLY A 335 -4.80 24.78 -20.49
C GLY A 335 -4.45 26.16 -19.91
N GLN A 336 -3.88 26.23 -18.70
CA GLN A 336 -3.42 27.48 -18.08
C GLN A 336 -1.94 27.76 -18.41
N ALA A 337 -1.56 29.04 -18.38
CA ALA A 337 -0.14 29.39 -18.39
C ALA A 337 0.53 28.88 -17.10
N PRO A 338 1.79 28.39 -17.13
CA PRO A 338 2.46 27.80 -15.96
C PRO A 338 2.48 28.71 -14.73
N ALA A 339 2.78 30.01 -14.89
CA ALA A 339 2.74 30.97 -13.80
C ALA A 339 1.35 31.15 -13.20
N GLN A 340 0.31 31.20 -14.04
CA GLN A 340 -1.10 31.29 -13.59
C GLN A 340 -1.52 30.03 -12.84
N PHE A 341 -1.12 28.85 -13.31
CA PHE A 341 -1.36 27.60 -12.61
C PHE A 341 -0.65 27.60 -11.25
N PHE A 342 0.62 28.00 -11.22
CA PHE A 342 1.44 28.02 -10.01
C PHE A 342 0.93 28.98 -8.93
N GLU A 343 0.46 30.17 -9.33
CA GLU A 343 -0.07 31.18 -8.42
C GLU A 343 -1.55 31.00 -8.07
N ALA A 344 -2.22 30.00 -8.65
CA ALA A 344 -3.62 29.73 -8.37
C ALA A 344 -3.81 29.45 -6.88
N GLN A 345 -4.71 30.23 -6.27
CA GLN A 345 -5.05 30.11 -4.85
C GLN A 345 -6.18 29.11 -4.63
N ALA A 346 -6.06 28.33 -3.57
CA ALA A 346 -7.12 27.47 -3.06
C ALA A 346 -7.59 27.99 -1.69
N PRO A 347 -8.86 27.75 -1.31
CA PRO A 347 -9.33 28.06 0.04
C PRO A 347 -8.58 27.21 1.06
N GLY A 348 -7.89 27.85 1.99
CA GLY A 348 -7.19 27.19 3.10
C GLY A 348 -8.03 27.14 4.39
N THR A 349 -7.40 26.72 5.48
CA THR A 349 -8.04 26.64 6.80
C THR A 349 -8.55 28.02 7.23
N ASN A 350 -9.80 28.08 7.70
CA ASN A 350 -10.49 29.32 8.09
C ASN A 350 -10.65 30.35 6.94
N GLY A 351 -10.58 29.91 5.68
CA GLY A 351 -10.80 30.78 4.51
C GLY A 351 -9.58 31.62 4.11
N THR A 352 -8.42 31.44 4.75
CA THR A 352 -7.17 32.08 4.29
C THR A 352 -6.70 31.39 3.01
N PRO A 353 -6.57 32.08 1.87
CA PRO A 353 -6.12 31.47 0.63
C PRO A 353 -4.66 31.03 0.72
N TYR A 354 -4.31 29.93 0.06
CA TYR A 354 -2.94 29.43 -0.03
C TYR A 354 -2.62 28.95 -1.46
N TYR A 355 -1.33 28.93 -1.79
CA TYR A 355 -0.83 28.54 -3.12
C TYR A 355 -0.66 27.02 -3.21
N LYS A 356 -1.78 26.30 -3.35
CA LYS A 356 -1.82 24.83 -3.39
C LYS A 356 -0.85 24.23 -4.42
N ASN A 357 -0.84 24.78 -5.63
CA ASN A 357 -0.01 24.25 -6.72
C ASN A 357 1.48 24.49 -6.44
N ALA A 358 1.83 25.65 -5.88
CA ALA A 358 3.19 25.94 -5.46
C ALA A 358 3.66 25.05 -4.30
N GLU A 359 2.82 24.79 -3.30
CA GLU A 359 3.14 23.84 -2.22
C GLU A 359 3.38 22.42 -2.76
N THR A 360 2.50 21.98 -3.66
CA THR A 360 2.54 20.63 -4.23
C THR A 360 3.79 20.44 -5.10
N LEU A 361 4.11 21.44 -5.93
CA LEU A 361 5.33 21.45 -6.74
C LEU A 361 6.59 21.52 -5.87
N GLY A 362 6.57 22.32 -4.80
CA GLY A 362 7.69 22.42 -3.84
C GLY A 362 7.96 21.11 -3.12
N TYR A 363 6.90 20.42 -2.68
CA TYR A 363 6.99 19.09 -2.09
C TYR A 363 7.63 18.07 -3.05
N TYR A 364 7.17 18.04 -4.31
CA TYR A 364 7.72 17.14 -5.32
C TYR A 364 9.17 17.47 -5.69
N ALA A 365 9.50 18.75 -5.86
CA ALA A 365 10.86 19.18 -6.18
C ALA A 365 11.85 18.85 -5.04
N GLY A 366 11.45 19.03 -3.79
CA GLY A 366 12.23 18.60 -2.64
C GLY A 366 12.46 17.08 -2.63
N ALA A 367 11.43 16.29 -2.92
CA ALA A 367 11.54 14.84 -2.98
C ALA A 367 12.38 14.34 -4.16
N LEU A 368 12.31 15.03 -5.31
CA LEU A 368 13.19 14.78 -6.46
C LEU A 368 14.66 14.94 -6.07
N ARG A 369 14.98 16.09 -5.45
CA ARG A 369 16.34 16.36 -4.97
C ARG A 369 16.79 15.29 -3.99
N ALA A 370 15.99 15.03 -2.97
CA ALA A 370 16.37 14.13 -1.89
C ALA A 370 16.49 12.67 -2.36
N GLY A 371 15.65 12.24 -3.32
CA GLY A 371 15.77 10.94 -3.98
C GLY A 371 17.01 10.81 -4.87
N VAL A 372 17.38 11.85 -5.61
CA VAL A 372 18.65 11.89 -6.36
C VAL A 372 19.84 11.83 -5.40
N ASP A 373 19.78 12.56 -4.28
CA ASP A 373 20.80 12.51 -3.25
C ASP A 373 20.90 11.11 -2.61
N ALA A 374 19.79 10.39 -2.41
CA ALA A 374 19.80 9.03 -1.87
C ALA A 374 20.52 7.99 -2.76
N LEU A 375 20.77 8.29 -4.04
CA LEU A 375 21.52 7.39 -4.93
C LEU A 375 23.02 7.36 -4.65
N ASN A 376 23.53 8.35 -3.91
CA ASN A 376 24.94 8.49 -3.54
C ASN A 376 25.92 8.44 -4.73
N LYS A 377 25.51 9.00 -5.88
CA LYS A 377 26.32 9.08 -7.10
C LYS A 377 27.36 10.20 -7.03
N ASP A 378 28.35 10.18 -7.92
CA ASP A 378 29.28 11.30 -8.04
C ASP A 378 28.61 12.53 -8.68
N ALA A 379 29.28 13.68 -8.66
CA ALA A 379 28.70 14.93 -9.15
C ALA A 379 28.41 14.92 -10.67
N THR A 380 29.15 14.15 -11.45
CA THR A 380 28.97 14.03 -12.91
C THR A 380 27.72 13.20 -13.20
N GLU A 381 27.62 12.02 -12.59
CA GLU A 381 26.46 11.14 -12.71
C GLU A 381 25.19 11.83 -12.18
N THR A 382 25.29 12.53 -11.05
CA THR A 382 24.20 13.36 -10.51
C THR A 382 23.77 14.44 -11.52
N GLY A 383 24.74 15.10 -12.15
CA GLY A 383 24.47 16.10 -13.18
C GLY A 383 23.73 15.53 -14.39
N ILE A 384 24.11 14.33 -14.86
CA ILE A 384 23.44 13.66 -15.97
C ILE A 384 21.97 13.36 -15.62
N LEU A 385 21.71 12.84 -14.42
CA LEU A 385 20.34 12.54 -13.96
C LEU A 385 19.48 13.81 -13.88
N VAL A 386 20.02 14.87 -13.28
CA VAL A 386 19.34 16.17 -13.14
C VAL A 386 19.01 16.74 -14.53
N LYS A 387 19.98 16.75 -15.45
CA LYS A 387 19.79 17.21 -16.83
C LYS A 387 18.70 16.41 -17.54
N ALA A 388 18.71 15.09 -17.40
CA ALA A 388 17.73 14.21 -18.03
C ALA A 388 16.30 14.46 -17.54
N VAL A 389 16.10 14.58 -16.21
CA VAL A 389 14.78 14.88 -15.61
C VAL A 389 14.24 16.21 -16.11
N LEU A 390 15.06 17.27 -16.05
CA LEU A 390 14.65 18.61 -16.48
C LEU A 390 14.42 18.69 -17.99
N GLY A 391 15.29 18.06 -18.79
CA GLY A 391 15.13 17.98 -20.24
C GLY A 391 13.82 17.30 -20.64
N ALA A 392 13.46 16.19 -19.95
CA ALA A 392 12.19 15.52 -20.16
C ALA A 392 10.99 16.40 -19.78
N ALA A 393 11.07 17.11 -18.65
CA ALA A 393 10.02 18.03 -18.23
C ALA A 393 9.78 19.17 -19.26
N ILE A 394 10.86 19.73 -19.82
CA ILE A 394 10.78 20.73 -20.90
C ILE A 394 10.08 20.15 -22.13
N GLY A 395 10.50 18.94 -22.55
CA GLY A 395 9.89 18.24 -23.67
C GLY A 395 8.39 18.03 -23.48
N ALA A 396 7.97 17.48 -22.34
CA ALA A 396 6.57 17.23 -22.01
C ALA A 396 5.73 18.51 -21.91
N ALA A 397 6.27 19.57 -21.30
CA ALA A 397 5.59 20.85 -21.15
C ALA A 397 5.36 21.57 -22.50
N SER A 398 6.18 21.30 -23.52
CA SER A 398 6.04 21.87 -24.86
C SER A 398 4.89 21.26 -25.67
N LEU A 399 4.50 20.02 -25.37
CA LEU A 399 3.50 19.24 -26.14
C LEU A 399 2.06 19.48 -25.67
N GLY A 400 1.84 20.13 -24.52
CA GLY A 400 0.54 20.28 -23.87
C GLY A 400 -0.07 21.69 -23.82
N ARG A 401 0.41 22.65 -24.64
CA ARG A 401 0.01 24.07 -24.56
C ARG A 401 -0.85 24.54 -25.73
N ALA A 402 -1.92 25.27 -25.44
CA ALA A 402 -2.56 26.16 -26.40
C ALA A 402 -1.83 27.52 -26.35
N GLY A 403 -1.04 27.84 -27.37
CA GLY A 403 -0.45 29.17 -27.57
C GLY A 403 0.94 29.41 -26.97
N GLY A 404 1.97 29.26 -27.82
CA GLY A 404 3.10 30.19 -28.04
C GLY A 404 4.03 30.67 -26.90
N SER A 405 3.76 30.40 -25.63
CA SER A 405 4.64 30.83 -24.53
C SER A 405 5.70 29.76 -24.27
N ALA A 406 6.96 30.09 -24.54
CA ALA A 406 8.11 29.23 -24.27
C ALA A 406 8.22 28.96 -22.76
N THR A 407 8.66 27.76 -22.38
CA THR A 407 8.96 27.37 -20.99
C THR A 407 10.06 28.21 -20.33
N GLY A 408 10.79 29.05 -21.09
CA GLY A 408 12.01 29.77 -20.68
C GLY A 408 13.17 28.86 -20.20
N LEU A 409 12.87 27.62 -19.81
CA LEU A 409 13.76 26.48 -19.69
C LEU A 409 14.09 25.96 -21.08
N THR A 410 15.33 26.15 -21.49
CA THR A 410 15.95 25.44 -22.61
C THR A 410 16.99 24.48 -22.06
N ASN A 411 17.33 23.45 -22.83
CA ASN A 411 18.44 22.55 -22.47
C ASN A 411 19.74 23.33 -22.24
N LEU A 412 19.94 24.47 -22.92
CA LEU A 412 21.08 25.37 -22.74
C LEU A 412 21.11 26.00 -21.33
N VAL A 413 19.97 26.43 -20.78
CA VAL A 413 19.89 26.96 -19.40
C VAL A 413 20.16 25.86 -18.38
N VAL A 414 19.65 24.65 -18.63
CA VAL A 414 19.90 23.49 -17.76
C VAL A 414 21.39 23.12 -17.79
N ASP A 415 22.01 23.10 -18.97
CA ASP A 415 23.44 22.82 -19.14
C ASP A 415 24.30 23.86 -18.44
N GLU A 416 24.00 25.14 -18.62
CA GLU A 416 24.73 26.25 -18.00
C GLU A 416 24.67 26.17 -16.47
N VAL A 417 23.49 26.00 -15.89
CA VAL A 417 23.30 25.98 -14.43
C VAL A 417 23.94 24.73 -13.79
N VAL A 418 23.87 23.57 -14.44
CA VAL A 418 24.56 22.35 -13.96
C VAL A 418 26.07 22.48 -14.08
N ASN A 419 26.59 23.13 -15.14
CA ASN A 419 28.02 23.38 -15.27
C ASN A 419 28.52 24.38 -14.21
N GLN A 420 27.71 25.40 -13.87
CA GLN A 420 28.00 26.38 -12.81
C GLN A 420 28.04 25.77 -11.41
N ALA A 421 27.42 24.61 -11.19
CA ALA A 421 27.51 23.88 -9.92
C ALA A 421 28.92 23.35 -9.61
N ASN A 422 29.90 23.52 -10.52
CA ASN A 422 31.34 23.29 -10.29
C ASN A 422 31.68 21.90 -9.73
N GLY A 423 30.94 20.85 -10.12
CA GLY A 423 31.15 19.50 -9.60
C GLY A 423 30.75 19.31 -8.13
N SER A 424 30.01 20.25 -7.54
CA SER A 424 29.35 20.05 -6.24
C SER A 424 28.04 19.31 -6.45
N ARG A 425 28.00 18.04 -6.02
CA ARG A 425 26.78 17.22 -6.05
C ARG A 425 25.57 17.92 -5.43
N THR A 426 25.76 18.55 -4.28
CA THR A 426 24.69 19.26 -3.54
C THR A 426 24.16 20.46 -4.33
N GLU A 427 25.03 21.21 -4.99
CA GLU A 427 24.62 22.34 -5.84
C GLU A 427 23.93 21.84 -7.12
N THR A 428 24.43 20.76 -7.72
CA THR A 428 23.81 20.13 -8.89
C THR A 428 22.40 19.62 -8.59
N ALA A 429 22.19 18.99 -7.43
CA ALA A 429 20.86 18.55 -7.00
C ALA A 429 19.92 19.75 -6.69
N ARG A 430 20.47 20.88 -6.20
CA ARG A 430 19.72 22.13 -5.96
C ARG A 430 19.16 22.74 -7.25
N VAL A 431 19.77 22.46 -8.41
CA VAL A 431 19.28 22.90 -9.72
C VAL A 431 17.86 22.40 -9.99
N LEU A 432 17.50 21.19 -9.53
CA LEU A 432 16.14 20.65 -9.67
C LEU A 432 15.09 21.54 -9.00
N GLU A 433 15.39 22.05 -7.80
CA GLU A 433 14.48 22.94 -7.06
C GLU A 433 14.34 24.29 -7.77
N GLN A 434 15.46 24.89 -8.19
CA GLN A 434 15.46 26.20 -8.83
C GLN A 434 14.77 26.19 -10.20
N LEU A 435 14.98 25.12 -10.97
CA LEU A 435 14.45 24.98 -12.32
C LEU A 435 13.05 24.35 -12.34
N ALA A 436 12.56 23.86 -11.21
CA ALA A 436 11.17 23.46 -11.05
C ALA A 436 10.21 24.67 -11.02
N VAL A 437 10.66 25.85 -10.56
CA VAL A 437 9.83 27.07 -10.58
C VAL A 437 9.51 27.46 -12.03
N PRO A 438 8.22 27.63 -12.38
CA PRO A 438 7.83 27.96 -13.74
C PRO A 438 8.31 29.37 -14.12
N VAL A 439 8.28 29.64 -15.43
CA VAL A 439 8.54 30.97 -15.96
C VAL A 439 7.26 31.79 -16.06
N ASP A 440 7.41 33.10 -15.97
CA ASP A 440 6.35 34.08 -16.17
C ASP A 440 6.12 34.38 -17.67
N GLY A 441 5.22 35.32 -17.96
CA GLY A 441 4.88 35.71 -19.33
C GLY A 441 6.02 36.39 -20.11
N ASN A 442 7.07 36.84 -19.42
CA ASN A 442 8.26 37.45 -20.02
C ASN A 442 9.36 36.42 -20.29
N GLY A 443 9.18 35.18 -19.85
CA GLY A 443 10.17 34.11 -19.96
C GLY A 443 11.18 34.08 -18.82
N ASP A 444 11.04 34.96 -17.82
CA ASP A 444 11.85 34.98 -16.62
C ASP A 444 11.29 34.02 -15.55
N ARG A 445 12.11 33.60 -14.59
CA ARG A 445 11.63 32.79 -13.46
C ARG A 445 10.59 33.58 -12.67
N TYR A 446 9.46 32.94 -12.37
CA TYR A 446 8.44 33.58 -11.54
C TYR A 446 9.01 33.98 -10.17
N GLN A 447 8.83 35.25 -9.77
CA GLN A 447 9.29 35.81 -8.49
C GLN A 447 8.14 36.31 -7.60
N GLY A 448 6.90 35.88 -7.85
CA GLY A 448 5.73 36.29 -7.08
C GLY A 448 5.58 35.56 -5.73
N PRO A 449 4.52 35.86 -4.95
CA PRO A 449 4.34 35.38 -3.57
C PRO A 449 4.29 33.86 -3.42
N ALA A 450 3.87 33.13 -4.46
CA ALA A 450 3.82 31.67 -4.47
C ALA A 450 5.22 31.03 -4.35
N THR A 451 6.29 31.75 -4.72
CA THR A 451 7.68 31.27 -4.64
C THR A 451 8.10 30.98 -3.20
N ALA A 452 7.75 31.84 -2.25
CA ALA A 452 8.07 31.62 -0.84
C ALA A 452 7.40 30.35 -0.28
N THR A 453 6.18 30.07 -0.74
CA THR A 453 5.44 28.86 -0.39
C THR A 453 6.10 27.60 -0.97
N PHE A 454 6.52 27.65 -2.24
CA PHE A 454 7.29 26.59 -2.88
C PHE A 454 8.61 26.32 -2.14
N ASP A 455 9.41 27.35 -1.89
CA ASP A 455 10.73 27.24 -1.27
C ASP A 455 10.63 26.66 0.14
N SER A 456 9.64 27.10 0.92
CA SER A 456 9.38 26.59 2.26
C SER A 456 9.08 25.08 2.25
N LYS A 457 8.28 24.62 1.29
CA LYS A 457 7.94 23.19 1.17
C LYS A 457 9.12 22.35 0.68
N ALA A 458 9.83 22.79 -0.36
CA ALA A 458 11.03 22.11 -0.83
C ALA A 458 12.08 22.02 0.28
N ALA A 459 12.28 23.11 1.04
CA ALA A 459 13.21 23.16 2.15
C ALA A 459 12.84 22.22 3.31
N LYS A 460 11.54 21.99 3.54
CA LYS A 460 11.07 21.06 4.56
C LYS A 460 11.36 19.61 4.18
N VAL A 461 11.11 19.23 2.93
CA VAL A 461 11.33 17.85 2.44
C VAL A 461 12.80 17.49 2.44
N ARG A 462 13.70 18.40 2.00
CA ARG A 462 15.15 18.14 1.98
C ARG A 462 15.80 18.03 3.37
N ALA A 463 15.11 18.45 4.43
CA ALA A 463 15.64 18.43 5.80
C ALA A 463 15.50 17.06 6.47
N GLN A 464 15.09 16.03 5.72
CA GLN A 464 14.90 14.65 6.17
C GLN A 464 16.20 13.96 6.62
#